data_AF-A0A2I5KP07-F1
#
_entry.id   AF-A0A2I5KP07-F1
#
_cell.length_a   1.000
_cell.length_b   1.000
_cell.length_c   1.000
_cell.angle_alpha   90.00
_cell.angle_beta   90.00
_cell.angle_gamma   90.00
#
_symmetry.space_group_name_H-M   'P 1'
#
loop_
_entity.id
_entity.type
_entity.pdbx_description
1 polymer ?
#
loop_
_entity_poly.entity_id
_entity_poly.type
_entity_poly.pdbx_seq_one_letter_code
_entity_poly.pdbx_strand_id
1 'polypeptide(L)'
;MLTGTLQMMGYEFFFTFNEERLSLIPKEGEKEEIRHSWFYTKLGTGIFAWPGNPKFVEEDFLYGRANETNRVITFLTNKHTQLQENNGIITVPILAYFVSYSNRPRISRISFSGLELNYIHPINRTFEISYKPDEHDGKINISTYDFDSTTTEEQKFNVFGKEVQVYFGVTRTTSLSIEKPPLALSSSMIFHFEETQDYTFVRELYRIAKEFIQFLCNRRNVSFTDIRLSNNQGKVGEFNVIEESIEIEMKPLKDGRYIQQKYIAGYEGKILDDIAENNLYLRHLGKSFRDSRIIDAASFVLRTAAFEWEFSRLFSDDEWKSEQRKKFEEEASKELERLIENSTGKLKQIYKDLKKSVVSYLSLSQKISQIFEEYGVTILDKFGRYMYKLNNISYNHSEIAERIGKQRNNFAHGNLDKEFINESLLDVVFLEQIVLAMQLQYFGIDEVETKKIINEVFRHNLII
;
A
#
# COMPACT_ATOMS: atom_id res chain seq x y z
N MET A 1 -16.64 -23.43 7.87
CA MET A 1 -17.91 -22.69 8.07
C MET A 1 -18.18 -22.61 9.56
N LEU A 2 -18.39 -21.40 10.08
CA LEU A 2 -18.71 -21.10 11.47
C LEU A 2 -20.18 -20.70 11.58
N THR A 3 -20.82 -21.05 12.68
CA THR A 3 -22.21 -20.70 12.98
C THR A 3 -22.33 -20.16 14.38
N GLY A 4 -23.37 -19.38 14.65
CA GLY A 4 -23.52 -18.79 15.97
C GLY A 4 -24.68 -17.83 16.08
N THR A 5 -24.67 -17.02 17.13
CA THR A 5 -25.64 -15.94 17.32
C THR A 5 -24.95 -14.59 17.37
N LEU A 6 -25.62 -13.56 16.84
CA LEU A 6 -25.19 -12.17 16.95
C LEU A 6 -26.41 -11.24 17.00
N GLN A 7 -26.20 -10.01 17.47
CA GLN A 7 -27.22 -8.96 17.49
C GLN A 7 -26.89 -7.87 16.47
N MET A 8 -27.91 -7.40 15.75
CA MET A 8 -27.83 -6.28 14.81
C MET A 8 -29.15 -5.52 14.81
N MET A 9 -29.10 -4.19 14.90
CA MET A 9 -30.26 -3.29 14.87
C MET A 9 -31.42 -3.70 15.80
N GLY A 10 -31.09 -4.25 16.98
CA GLY A 10 -32.08 -4.68 17.99
C GLY A 10 -32.67 -6.09 17.80
N TYR A 11 -32.31 -6.80 16.73
CA TYR A 11 -32.74 -8.19 16.49
C TYR A 11 -31.60 -9.17 16.75
N GLU A 12 -31.93 -10.39 17.19
CA GLU A 12 -30.98 -11.49 17.35
C GLU A 12 -31.07 -12.43 16.16
N PHE A 13 -29.92 -12.69 15.52
CA PHE A 13 -29.82 -13.55 14.35
C PHE A 13 -29.00 -14.79 14.66
N PHE A 14 -29.37 -15.91 14.03
CA PHE A 14 -28.41 -16.98 13.77
C PHE A 14 -27.53 -16.54 12.60
N PHE A 15 -26.21 -16.66 12.72
CA PHE A 15 -25.31 -16.36 11.62
C PHE A 15 -24.69 -17.64 11.05
N THR A 16 -24.40 -17.60 9.75
CA THR A 16 -23.44 -18.49 9.10
C THR A 16 -22.33 -17.66 8.48
N PHE A 17 -21.09 -18.15 8.61
CA PHE A 17 -19.92 -17.46 8.13
C PHE A 17 -18.93 -18.45 7.50
N ASN A 18 -18.52 -18.20 6.27
CA ASN A 18 -17.59 -19.06 5.52
C ASN A 18 -16.22 -18.38 5.30
N GLU A 19 -15.82 -17.49 6.20
CA GLU A 19 -14.57 -16.70 6.12
C GLU A 19 -14.56 -15.60 5.06
N GLU A 20 -15.59 -15.50 4.21
CA GLU A 20 -15.74 -14.43 3.21
C GLU A 20 -17.09 -13.69 3.34
N ARG A 21 -18.16 -14.43 3.61
CA ARG A 21 -19.54 -13.93 3.58
C ARG A 21 -20.24 -14.19 4.92
N LEU A 22 -20.69 -13.11 5.56
CA LEU A 22 -21.56 -13.16 6.74
C LEU A 22 -23.03 -13.16 6.31
N SER A 23 -23.75 -14.24 6.65
CA SER A 23 -25.18 -14.37 6.40
C SER A 23 -25.94 -14.46 7.71
N LEU A 24 -27.00 -13.67 7.84
CA LEU A 24 -27.87 -13.60 9.00
C LEU A 24 -29.22 -14.23 8.69
N ILE A 25 -29.65 -15.10 9.59
CA ILE A 25 -30.90 -15.85 9.54
C ILE A 25 -31.75 -15.36 10.71
N PRO A 26 -32.88 -14.67 10.43
CA PRO A 26 -33.83 -14.25 11.45
C PRO A 26 -34.34 -15.43 12.28
N LYS A 27 -34.76 -15.17 13.51
CA LYS A 27 -35.52 -16.16 14.29
C LYS A 27 -36.86 -16.48 13.62
N GLU A 28 -37.38 -17.66 13.96
CA GLU A 28 -38.70 -18.07 13.54
C GLU A 28 -39.76 -17.07 14.03
N GLY A 29 -40.62 -16.60 13.13
CA GLY A 29 -41.61 -15.54 13.40
C GLY A 29 -41.14 -14.11 13.10
N GLU A 30 -39.83 -13.81 13.16
CA GLU A 30 -39.30 -12.46 12.92
C GLU A 30 -38.94 -12.20 11.44
N LYS A 31 -38.83 -13.27 10.64
CA LYS A 31 -38.42 -13.19 9.22
C LYS A 31 -39.27 -12.21 8.41
N GLU A 32 -40.58 -12.34 8.43
CA GLU A 32 -41.45 -11.46 7.62
C GLU A 32 -41.53 -10.04 8.20
N GLU A 33 -41.40 -9.88 9.51
CA GLU A 33 -41.32 -8.57 10.16
C GLU A 33 -40.08 -7.79 9.70
N ILE A 34 -38.91 -8.41 9.76
CA ILE A 34 -37.64 -7.79 9.33
C ILE A 34 -37.66 -7.53 7.83
N ARG A 35 -38.16 -8.47 7.01
CA ARG A 35 -38.27 -8.27 5.57
C ARG A 35 -39.13 -7.06 5.24
N HIS A 36 -40.35 -7.00 5.79
CA HIS A 36 -41.27 -5.90 5.51
C HIS A 36 -40.78 -4.55 6.04
N SER A 37 -40.11 -4.52 7.18
CA SER A 37 -39.61 -3.28 7.78
C SER A 37 -38.35 -2.74 7.12
N TRP A 38 -37.46 -3.61 6.63
CA TRP A 38 -36.16 -3.19 6.09
C TRP A 38 -36.11 -3.11 4.57
N PHE A 39 -36.87 -3.95 3.84
CA PHE A 39 -36.67 -4.12 2.40
C PHE A 39 -37.93 -3.84 1.55
N TYR A 40 -39.06 -3.51 2.16
CA TYR A 40 -40.32 -3.21 1.47
C TYR A 40 -40.81 -1.80 1.84
N THR A 41 -41.57 -1.18 0.94
CA THR A 41 -42.28 0.07 1.22
C THR A 41 -43.73 -0.25 1.61
N LYS A 42 -44.16 0.22 2.78
CA LYS A 42 -45.56 0.09 3.23
C LYS A 42 -46.43 1.10 2.47
N LEU A 43 -47.39 0.60 1.69
CA LEU A 43 -48.32 1.42 0.90
C LEU A 43 -49.70 1.58 1.57
N GLY A 44 -50.00 0.75 2.58
CA GLY A 44 -51.25 0.76 3.31
C GLY A 44 -51.28 -0.36 4.35
N THR A 45 -52.42 -0.56 5.01
CA THR A 45 -52.58 -1.67 5.98
C THR A 45 -52.46 -3.01 5.26
N GLY A 46 -51.37 -3.75 5.51
CA GLY A 46 -51.11 -5.06 4.91
C GLY A 46 -50.65 -5.04 3.44
N ILE A 47 -50.43 -3.87 2.84
CA ILE A 47 -49.98 -3.74 1.44
C ILE A 47 -48.53 -3.26 1.43
N PHE A 48 -47.64 -4.09 0.87
CA PHE A 48 -46.21 -3.85 0.77
C PHE A 48 -45.76 -3.93 -0.68
N ALA A 49 -44.86 -3.04 -1.11
CA ALA A 49 -44.24 -3.06 -2.42
C ALA A 49 -42.75 -3.35 -2.34
N TRP A 50 -42.25 -4.12 -3.31
CA TRP A 50 -40.84 -4.45 -3.48
C TRP A 50 -40.31 -3.94 -4.83
N PRO A 51 -39.07 -3.41 -4.89
CA PRO A 51 -38.18 -3.15 -3.76
C PRO A 51 -38.61 -1.90 -2.96
N GLY A 52 -38.36 -1.94 -1.65
CA GLY A 52 -38.47 -0.77 -0.78
C GLY A 52 -37.26 0.15 -0.87
N ASN A 53 -37.16 1.11 0.07
CA ASN A 53 -35.96 1.93 0.21
C ASN A 53 -34.76 1.05 0.63
N PRO A 54 -33.54 1.29 0.09
CA PRO A 54 -32.36 0.55 0.51
C PRO A 54 -32.08 0.69 2.01
N LYS A 55 -31.86 -0.45 2.68
CA LYS A 55 -31.36 -0.51 4.06
C LYS A 55 -29.84 -0.65 4.04
N PHE A 56 -29.17 0.09 4.90
CA PHE A 56 -27.71 0.14 4.98
C PHE A 56 -27.21 -0.36 6.32
N VAL A 57 -25.97 -0.84 6.35
CA VAL A 57 -25.28 -1.17 7.60
C VAL A 57 -25.07 0.10 8.43
N GLU A 58 -25.46 0.07 9.71
CA GLU A 58 -25.39 1.22 10.64
C GLU A 58 -24.24 1.07 11.66
N GLU A 59 -23.94 -0.16 12.08
CA GLU A 59 -22.92 -0.47 13.09
C GLU A 59 -21.55 -0.67 12.46
N ASP A 60 -20.49 -0.08 13.06
CA ASP A 60 -19.10 -0.29 12.64
C ASP A 60 -18.62 -1.73 12.91
N PHE A 61 -19.13 -2.34 13.98
CA PHE A 61 -18.73 -3.67 14.42
C PHE A 61 -19.94 -4.52 14.82
N LEU A 62 -19.93 -5.79 14.42
CA LEU A 62 -20.85 -6.81 14.91
C LEU A 62 -20.10 -7.83 15.75
N TYR A 63 -20.73 -8.32 16.82
CA TYR A 63 -20.14 -9.29 17.73
C TYR A 63 -20.96 -10.57 17.72
N GLY A 64 -20.36 -11.64 17.21
CA GLY A 64 -20.97 -12.97 17.20
C GLY A 64 -20.31 -13.92 18.19
N ARG A 65 -21.07 -14.87 18.72
CA ARG A 65 -20.54 -16.00 19.49
C ARG A 65 -20.64 -17.27 18.64
N ALA A 66 -19.50 -17.85 18.31
CA ALA A 66 -19.44 -19.07 17.51
C ALA A 66 -19.82 -20.30 18.34
N ASN A 67 -20.72 -21.13 17.83
CA ASN A 67 -21.19 -22.35 18.49
C ASN A 67 -20.09 -23.40 18.57
N GLU A 68 -19.27 -23.53 17.53
CA GLU A 68 -18.26 -24.59 17.40
C GLU A 68 -17.09 -24.42 18.37
N THR A 69 -16.74 -23.17 18.70
CA THR A 69 -15.55 -22.85 19.49
C THR A 69 -15.87 -22.12 20.80
N ASN A 70 -17.12 -21.67 20.98
CA ASN A 70 -17.55 -20.75 22.03
C ASN A 70 -16.71 -19.45 22.10
N ARG A 71 -16.00 -19.10 21.02
CA ARG A 71 -15.21 -17.87 20.90
C ARG A 71 -16.07 -16.74 20.37
N VAL A 72 -15.64 -15.52 20.67
CA VAL A 72 -16.25 -14.30 20.16
C VAL A 72 -15.59 -13.94 18.83
N ILE A 73 -16.40 -13.76 17.80
CA ILE A 73 -15.98 -13.22 16.51
C ILE A 73 -16.40 -11.76 16.46
N THR A 74 -15.45 -10.87 16.22
CA THR A 74 -15.71 -9.47 15.94
C THR A 74 -15.64 -9.26 14.43
N PHE A 75 -16.75 -8.86 13.82
CA PHE A 75 -16.83 -8.52 12.40
C PHE A 75 -16.72 -7.01 12.24
N LEU A 76 -15.78 -6.55 11.40
CA LEU A 76 -15.67 -5.16 11.00
C LEU A 76 -16.53 -4.99 9.75
N THR A 77 -17.60 -4.22 9.85
CA THR A 77 -18.55 -4.08 8.75
C THR A 77 -18.12 -3.01 7.75
N ASN A 78 -18.71 -3.05 6.55
CA ASN A 78 -18.64 -1.93 5.62
C ASN A 78 -19.84 -1.00 5.82
N LYS A 79 -19.70 -0.06 6.77
CA LYS A 79 -20.75 0.92 7.10
C LYS A 79 -21.23 1.66 5.86
N HIS A 80 -22.53 1.98 5.82
CA HIS A 80 -23.18 2.63 4.68
C HIS A 80 -23.19 1.80 3.38
N THR A 81 -22.78 0.54 3.41
CA THR A 81 -23.03 -0.39 2.31
C THR A 81 -24.44 -0.97 2.45
N GLN A 82 -25.11 -1.16 1.32
CA GLN A 82 -26.46 -1.69 1.28
C GLN A 82 -26.48 -3.15 1.75
N LEU A 83 -27.41 -3.48 2.65
CA LEU A 83 -27.72 -4.85 3.03
C LEU A 83 -28.38 -5.57 1.86
N GLN A 84 -27.97 -6.82 1.62
CA GLN A 84 -28.60 -7.66 0.61
C GLN A 84 -29.53 -8.65 1.28
N GLU A 85 -30.72 -8.84 0.72
CA GLU A 85 -31.70 -9.82 1.19
C GLU A 85 -31.97 -10.84 0.08
N ASN A 86 -32.05 -12.11 0.47
CA ASN A 86 -32.48 -13.19 -0.41
C ASN A 86 -33.27 -14.23 0.40
N ASN A 87 -34.56 -14.38 0.12
CA ASN A 87 -35.45 -15.36 0.76
C ASN A 87 -35.42 -15.34 2.30
N GLY A 88 -35.30 -14.14 2.89
CA GLY A 88 -35.22 -13.87 4.32
C GLY A 88 -33.83 -14.03 4.93
N ILE A 89 -32.81 -14.37 4.13
CA ILE A 89 -31.42 -14.38 4.56
C ILE A 89 -30.81 -13.02 4.22
N ILE A 90 -30.22 -12.37 5.22
CA ILE A 90 -29.60 -11.05 5.07
C ILE A 90 -28.09 -11.24 4.97
N THR A 91 -27.48 -10.76 3.89
CA THR A 91 -26.03 -10.77 3.75
C THR A 91 -25.47 -9.43 4.18
N VAL A 92 -24.50 -9.47 5.11
CA VAL A 92 -23.83 -8.30 5.63
C VAL A 92 -22.44 -8.18 5.01
N PRO A 93 -22.12 -7.07 4.34
CA PRO A 93 -20.78 -6.83 3.83
C PRO A 93 -19.83 -6.56 4.99
N ILE A 94 -18.78 -7.37 5.08
CA ILE A 94 -17.72 -7.23 6.08
C ILE A 94 -16.38 -6.95 5.40
N LEU A 95 -15.51 -6.22 6.08
CA LEU A 95 -14.18 -5.85 5.60
C LEU A 95 -13.09 -6.74 6.19
N ALA A 96 -13.27 -7.12 7.46
CA ALA A 96 -12.33 -7.95 8.20
C ALA A 96 -13.06 -8.59 9.39
N TYR A 97 -12.41 -9.56 10.02
CA TYR A 97 -12.88 -10.15 11.27
C TYR A 97 -11.70 -10.62 12.12
N PHE A 98 -11.93 -10.80 13.41
CA PHE A 98 -10.99 -11.52 14.26
C PHE A 98 -11.71 -12.34 15.32
N VAL A 99 -11.08 -13.46 15.70
CA VAL A 99 -11.60 -14.37 16.71
C VAL A 99 -10.86 -14.16 18.03
N SER A 100 -11.59 -14.08 19.14
CA SER A 100 -11.04 -13.81 20.47
C SER A 100 -11.78 -14.58 21.58
N TYR A 101 -11.17 -14.64 22.76
CA TYR A 101 -11.74 -15.31 23.93
C TYR A 101 -12.65 -14.42 24.78
N SER A 102 -12.44 -13.10 24.75
CA SER A 102 -13.19 -12.13 25.53
C SER A 102 -14.14 -11.32 24.65
N ASN A 103 -15.20 -10.81 25.25
CA ASN A 103 -16.08 -9.88 24.56
C ASN A 103 -15.39 -8.52 24.46
N ARG A 104 -15.30 -7.96 23.25
CA ARG A 104 -14.65 -6.66 22.97
C ARG A 104 -13.24 -6.57 23.53
N PRO A 105 -12.30 -7.41 23.08
CA PRO A 105 -10.95 -7.36 23.62
C PRO A 105 -10.28 -6.03 23.32
N ARG A 106 -9.47 -5.58 24.28
CA ARG A 106 -8.54 -4.49 24.09
C ARG A 106 -7.27 -4.99 23.41
N ILE A 107 -6.67 -4.16 22.56
CA ILE A 107 -5.49 -4.51 21.74
C ILE A 107 -4.46 -3.39 21.89
N SER A 108 -3.20 -3.73 22.15
CA SER A 108 -2.07 -2.78 22.16
C SER A 108 -0.95 -3.16 21.20
N ARG A 109 -1.06 -4.31 20.53
CA ARG A 109 -0.04 -4.79 19.59
C ARG A 109 -0.64 -5.62 18.45
N ILE A 110 -0.22 -5.31 17.23
CA ILE A 110 -0.47 -6.12 16.02
C ILE A 110 0.88 -6.59 15.44
N SER A 111 0.98 -7.87 15.12
CA SER A 111 2.18 -8.47 14.54
C SER A 111 1.83 -9.09 13.21
N PHE A 112 2.56 -8.69 12.18
CA PHE A 112 2.44 -9.18 10.82
C PHE A 112 3.57 -10.16 10.53
N SER A 113 3.25 -11.32 9.97
CA SER A 113 4.22 -12.27 9.46
C SER A 113 3.84 -12.68 8.04
N GLY A 114 4.83 -12.94 7.21
CA GLY A 114 4.62 -13.22 5.80
C GLY A 114 5.91 -13.61 5.13
N LEU A 115 5.79 -14.14 3.92
CA LEU A 115 6.94 -14.60 3.16
C LEU A 115 7.86 -13.44 2.78
N GLU A 116 7.31 -12.31 2.35
CA GLU A 116 8.03 -11.09 2.01
C GLU A 116 8.90 -10.61 3.17
N LEU A 117 8.36 -10.66 4.41
CA LEU A 117 9.08 -10.23 5.61
C LEU A 117 10.34 -11.07 5.87
N ASN A 118 10.32 -12.37 5.54
CA ASN A 118 11.49 -13.25 5.67
C ASN A 118 12.63 -12.88 4.73
N TYR A 119 12.36 -12.10 3.67
CA TYR A 119 13.34 -11.59 2.73
C TYR A 119 13.77 -10.16 3.10
N ILE A 120 12.80 -9.30 3.45
CA ILE A 120 13.03 -7.91 3.85
C ILE A 120 13.88 -7.84 5.13
N HIS A 121 13.55 -8.66 6.14
CA HIS A 121 14.34 -8.86 7.36
C HIS A 121 14.82 -10.32 7.38
N PRO A 122 16.01 -10.62 6.84
CA PRO A 122 16.38 -11.99 6.46
C PRO A 122 16.59 -12.95 7.65
N ILE A 123 15.78 -14.01 7.71
CA ILE A 123 15.87 -15.03 8.78
C ILE A 123 17.17 -15.83 8.77
N ASN A 124 17.85 -15.94 7.63
CA ASN A 124 19.09 -16.71 7.49
C ASN A 124 20.33 -16.01 8.10
N ARG A 125 20.15 -14.82 8.70
CA ARG A 125 21.20 -14.11 9.44
C ARG A 125 20.99 -14.15 10.96
N THR A 126 20.12 -15.02 11.43
CA THR A 126 19.66 -15.04 12.84
C THR A 126 20.14 -16.25 13.62
N PHE A 127 20.96 -17.10 13.00
CA PHE A 127 21.52 -18.30 13.59
C PHE A 127 22.85 -18.65 12.95
N GLU A 128 23.62 -19.45 13.67
CA GLU A 128 24.84 -20.10 13.20
C GLU A 128 24.65 -21.62 13.15
N ILE A 129 25.33 -22.25 12.20
CA ILE A 129 25.41 -23.72 12.10
C ILE A 129 26.87 -24.09 12.36
N SER A 130 27.10 -24.91 13.39
CA SER A 130 28.41 -25.49 13.65
C SER A 130 28.36 -27.01 13.51
N TYR A 131 29.32 -27.57 12.79
CA TYR A 131 29.53 -29.00 12.66
C TYR A 131 31.03 -29.29 12.66
N LYS A 132 31.44 -30.42 13.22
CA LYS A 132 32.84 -30.86 13.27
C LYS A 132 33.03 -32.04 12.31
N PRO A 133 33.61 -31.83 11.11
CA PRO A 133 33.73 -32.88 10.09
C PRO A 133 34.53 -34.09 10.57
N ASP A 134 35.56 -33.83 11.37
CA ASP A 134 36.58 -34.80 11.79
C ASP A 134 36.08 -35.80 12.85
N GLU A 135 35.00 -35.48 13.56
CA GLU A 135 34.46 -36.33 14.63
C GLU A 135 33.56 -37.46 14.11
N HIS A 136 33.18 -37.45 12.81
CA HIS A 136 32.35 -38.46 12.13
C HIS A 136 31.09 -38.93 12.90
N ASP A 137 30.60 -38.13 13.85
CA ASP A 137 29.49 -38.49 14.73
C ASP A 137 28.12 -38.00 14.22
N GLY A 138 28.12 -37.29 13.10
CA GLY A 138 26.93 -36.75 12.45
C GLY A 138 26.24 -35.63 13.22
N LYS A 139 26.88 -35.02 14.23
CA LYS A 139 26.26 -33.95 15.03
C LYS A 139 26.34 -32.59 14.33
N ILE A 140 25.19 -31.93 14.27
CA ILE A 140 25.03 -30.54 13.82
C ILE A 140 24.40 -29.75 14.95
N ASN A 141 25.05 -28.66 15.35
CA ASN A 141 24.51 -27.71 16.33
C ASN A 141 23.99 -26.46 15.61
N ILE A 142 22.77 -26.07 15.93
CA ILE A 142 22.17 -24.83 15.45
C ILE A 142 21.96 -23.93 16.66
N SER A 143 22.60 -22.78 16.67
CA SER A 143 22.48 -21.77 17.73
C SER A 143 21.83 -20.53 17.13
N THR A 144 20.65 -20.17 17.61
CA THR A 144 20.03 -18.88 17.23
C THR A 144 20.66 -17.76 18.02
N TYR A 145 20.85 -16.60 17.40
CA TYR A 145 21.17 -15.37 18.12
C TYR A 145 20.02 -14.97 19.05
N ASP A 146 20.30 -14.13 20.04
CA ASP A 146 19.29 -13.62 20.97
C ASP A 146 18.28 -12.66 20.30
N PHE A 147 17.25 -12.26 21.06
CA PHE A 147 16.21 -11.38 20.55
C PHE A 147 16.76 -9.99 20.24
N ASP A 148 17.60 -9.44 21.10
CA ASP A 148 18.15 -8.08 20.96
C ASP A 148 18.99 -7.96 19.68
N SER A 149 19.79 -8.99 19.36
CA SER A 149 20.62 -9.06 18.15
C SER A 149 19.83 -9.23 16.85
N THR A 150 18.53 -9.55 16.94
CA THR A 150 17.67 -9.84 15.77
C THR A 150 16.46 -8.93 15.68
N THR A 151 16.37 -7.96 16.59
CA THR A 151 15.30 -6.97 16.68
C THR A 151 15.87 -5.61 16.29
N THR A 152 15.17 -4.90 15.42
CA THR A 152 15.58 -3.56 15.02
C THR A 152 15.25 -2.55 16.12
N GLU A 153 15.92 -1.40 16.10
CA GLU A 153 15.50 -0.27 16.93
C GLU A 153 14.06 0.14 16.61
N GLU A 154 13.34 0.60 17.64
CA GLU A 154 11.98 1.07 17.48
C GLU A 154 11.96 2.43 16.76
N GLN A 155 11.13 2.52 15.73
CA GLN A 155 10.78 3.78 15.09
C GLN A 155 9.34 4.15 15.43
N LYS A 156 8.98 5.42 15.24
CA LYS A 156 7.65 5.94 15.59
C LYS A 156 7.00 6.58 14.38
N PHE A 157 5.69 6.46 14.30
CA PHE A 157 4.83 7.11 13.32
C PHE A 157 3.44 7.36 13.95
N ASN A 158 2.60 8.15 13.30
CA ASN A 158 1.31 8.59 13.80
C ASN A 158 0.16 8.13 12.91
N VAL A 159 -0.90 7.64 13.54
CA VAL A 159 -2.13 7.24 12.84
C VAL A 159 -3.32 7.80 13.61
N PHE A 160 -4.13 8.65 12.96
CA PHE A 160 -5.25 9.35 13.58
C PHE A 160 -4.87 10.12 14.87
N GLY A 161 -3.66 10.70 14.88
CA GLY A 161 -3.12 11.42 16.05
C GLY A 161 -2.66 10.52 17.20
N LYS A 162 -2.61 9.20 17.02
CA LYS A 162 -2.06 8.25 17.99
C LYS A 162 -0.65 7.82 17.57
N GLU A 163 0.29 7.85 18.51
CA GLU A 163 1.64 7.34 18.30
C GLU A 163 1.61 5.81 18.18
N VAL A 164 2.33 5.30 17.19
CA VAL A 164 2.54 3.88 16.93
C VAL A 164 4.03 3.64 16.79
N GLN A 165 4.54 2.65 17.51
CA GLN A 165 5.92 2.19 17.40
C GLN A 165 5.98 1.03 16.43
N VAL A 166 7.00 0.98 15.58
CA VAL A 166 7.31 -0.13 14.69
C VAL A 166 8.69 -0.69 14.99
N TYR A 167 8.80 -2.01 14.93
CA TYR A 167 10.08 -2.69 14.86
C TYR A 167 9.93 -4.02 14.10
N PHE A 168 11.06 -4.54 13.62
CA PHE A 168 11.15 -5.87 13.03
C PHE A 168 11.83 -6.80 14.00
N GLY A 169 11.35 -8.03 14.09
CA GLY A 169 11.94 -9.07 14.92
C GLY A 169 11.80 -10.44 14.27
N VAL A 170 12.46 -11.43 14.85
CA VAL A 170 12.41 -12.82 14.37
C VAL A 170 11.77 -13.71 15.41
N THR A 171 10.64 -14.31 15.04
CA THR A 171 9.96 -15.32 15.85
C THR A 171 10.64 -16.67 15.63
N ARG A 172 10.88 -17.38 16.73
CA ARG A 172 11.44 -18.74 16.75
C ARG A 172 10.38 -19.68 17.31
N THR A 173 10.04 -20.72 16.56
CA THR A 173 9.12 -21.77 17.04
C THR A 173 9.79 -23.11 16.95
N THR A 174 9.76 -23.85 18.06
CA THR A 174 10.25 -25.24 18.12
C THR A 174 9.09 -26.22 18.12
N SER A 175 9.26 -27.35 17.45
CA SER A 175 8.24 -28.40 17.37
C SER A 175 8.86 -29.78 17.55
N LEU A 176 8.17 -30.66 18.25
CA LEU A 176 8.46 -32.10 18.28
C LEU A 176 7.53 -32.90 17.38
N SER A 177 6.59 -32.24 16.69
CA SER A 177 5.70 -32.87 15.72
C SER A 177 6.47 -33.30 14.48
N ILE A 178 6.13 -34.47 13.95
CA ILE A 178 6.67 -35.02 12.70
C ILE A 178 6.27 -34.15 11.49
N GLU A 179 5.12 -33.47 11.56
CA GLU A 179 4.57 -32.67 10.45
C GLU A 179 5.22 -31.28 10.32
N LYS A 180 5.95 -30.83 11.34
CA LYS A 180 6.54 -29.48 11.37
C LYS A 180 8.04 -29.57 11.58
N PRO A 181 8.83 -28.67 10.96
CA PRO A 181 10.26 -28.65 11.19
C PRO A 181 10.57 -28.43 12.68
N PRO A 182 11.63 -29.05 13.22
CA PRO A 182 11.96 -28.93 14.64
C PRO A 182 12.22 -27.49 15.10
N LEU A 183 12.74 -26.66 14.20
CA LEU A 183 12.93 -25.24 14.38
C LEU A 183 12.38 -24.54 13.13
N ALA A 184 11.50 -23.56 13.32
CA ALA A 184 11.07 -22.63 12.28
C ALA A 184 11.33 -21.20 12.73
N LEU A 185 11.80 -20.39 11.78
CA LEU A 185 12.08 -18.97 11.96
C LEU A 185 11.16 -18.19 11.03
N SER A 186 10.58 -17.11 11.55
CA SER A 186 9.77 -16.19 10.76
C SER A 186 10.05 -14.77 11.19
N SER A 187 10.35 -13.92 10.24
CA SER A 187 10.40 -12.48 10.49
C SER A 187 9.00 -11.94 10.64
N SER A 188 8.90 -10.95 11.52
CA SER A 188 7.66 -10.27 11.83
C SER A 188 7.91 -8.77 11.87
N MET A 189 6.95 -8.01 11.38
CA MET A 189 6.86 -6.57 11.63
C MET A 189 5.82 -6.37 12.73
N ILE A 190 6.16 -5.60 13.75
CA ILE A 190 5.33 -5.43 14.94
C ILE A 190 5.01 -3.96 15.10
N PHE A 191 3.72 -3.65 15.26
CA PHE A 191 3.29 -2.34 15.72
C PHE A 191 2.81 -2.41 17.17
N HIS A 192 3.30 -1.48 17.99
CA HIS A 192 2.90 -1.28 19.38
C HIS A 192 2.25 0.09 19.54
N PHE A 193 1.16 0.18 20.30
CA PHE A 193 0.36 1.39 20.47
C PHE A 193 -0.44 1.37 21.77
N GLU A 194 -1.01 2.50 22.14
CA GLU A 194 -1.88 2.60 23.32
C GLU A 194 -3.09 1.67 23.21
N GLU A 195 -3.36 0.91 24.27
CA GLU A 195 -4.38 -0.12 24.29
C GLU A 195 -5.78 0.42 23.91
N THR A 196 -6.42 -0.18 22.90
CA THR A 196 -7.66 0.33 22.30
C THR A 196 -8.71 -0.76 21.99
N GLN A 197 -9.98 -0.35 21.87
CA GLN A 197 -11.10 -1.15 21.32
C GLN A 197 -11.59 -0.59 19.97
N ASP A 198 -10.88 0.41 19.42
CA ASP A 198 -11.13 0.98 18.11
C ASP A 198 -10.55 0.05 17.04
N TYR A 199 -11.38 -0.86 16.53
CA TYR A 199 -10.94 -1.82 15.52
C TYR A 199 -10.85 -1.20 14.12
N THR A 200 -11.42 0.00 13.91
CA THR A 200 -11.20 0.78 12.68
C THR A 200 -9.75 1.25 12.62
N PHE A 201 -9.21 1.73 13.74
CA PHE A 201 -7.78 2.01 13.87
C PHE A 201 -6.92 0.76 13.61
N VAL A 202 -7.27 -0.40 14.16
CA VAL A 202 -6.54 -1.66 13.90
C VAL A 202 -6.54 -2.05 12.41
N ARG A 203 -7.68 -1.86 11.71
CA ARG A 203 -7.77 -2.07 10.27
C ARG A 203 -6.90 -1.09 9.49
N GLU A 204 -6.84 0.16 9.93
CA GLU A 204 -5.99 1.17 9.31
C GLU A 204 -4.50 0.80 9.43
N LEU A 205 -4.07 0.31 10.61
CA LEU A 205 -2.72 -0.22 10.79
C LEU A 205 -2.40 -1.37 9.82
N TYR A 206 -3.36 -2.25 9.54
CA TYR A 206 -3.19 -3.28 8.51
C TYR A 206 -2.98 -2.68 7.12
N ARG A 207 -3.78 -1.68 6.72
CA ARG A 207 -3.62 -1.00 5.42
C ARG A 207 -2.21 -0.41 5.29
N ILE A 208 -1.78 0.34 6.31
CA ILE A 208 -0.46 0.99 6.35
C ILE A 208 0.66 -0.05 6.29
N ALA A 209 0.56 -1.12 7.10
CA ALA A 209 1.51 -2.23 7.07
C ALA A 209 1.61 -2.87 5.68
N LYS A 210 0.46 -3.13 5.05
CA LYS A 210 0.40 -3.73 3.72
C LYS A 210 1.05 -2.82 2.67
N GLU A 211 0.67 -1.55 2.62
CA GLU A 211 1.24 -0.56 1.70
C GLU A 211 2.75 -0.37 1.89
N PHE A 212 3.23 -0.43 3.13
CA PHE A 212 4.66 -0.40 3.42
C PHE A 212 5.39 -1.59 2.79
N ILE A 213 4.86 -2.81 2.95
CA ILE A 213 5.45 -4.00 2.29
C ILE A 213 5.32 -3.92 0.77
N GLN A 214 4.25 -3.34 0.23
CA GLN A 214 4.09 -3.09 -1.21
C GLN A 214 5.16 -2.13 -1.75
N PHE A 215 5.47 -1.06 -1.01
CA PHE A 215 6.56 -0.14 -1.30
C PHE A 215 7.90 -0.89 -1.32
N LEU A 216 8.22 -1.65 -0.26
CA LEU A 216 9.49 -2.40 -0.17
C LEU A 216 9.61 -3.49 -1.25
N CYS A 217 8.50 -4.06 -1.71
CA CYS A 217 8.50 -5.06 -2.78
C CYS A 217 8.31 -4.47 -4.19
N ASN A 218 8.08 -3.15 -4.30
CA ASN A 218 7.73 -2.44 -5.54
C ASN A 218 6.60 -3.13 -6.36
N ARG A 219 5.57 -3.67 -5.67
CA ARG A 219 4.42 -4.40 -6.26
C ARG A 219 3.25 -4.50 -5.28
N ARG A 220 2.03 -4.73 -5.76
CA ARG A 220 0.82 -4.78 -4.90
C ARG A 220 0.43 -6.14 -4.34
N ASN A 221 0.75 -7.25 -5.02
CA ASN A 221 0.35 -8.62 -4.64
C ASN A 221 1.15 -9.17 -3.46
N VAL A 222 1.20 -8.44 -2.35
CA VAL A 222 1.78 -8.89 -1.08
C VAL A 222 0.67 -9.32 -0.13
N SER A 223 0.92 -10.36 0.66
CA SER A 223 -0.03 -10.83 1.69
C SER A 223 0.72 -11.19 2.97
N PHE A 224 0.02 -11.04 4.09
CA PHE A 224 0.49 -11.59 5.35
C PHE A 224 -0.09 -12.99 5.52
N THR A 225 0.76 -13.93 5.92
CA THR A 225 0.34 -15.31 6.22
C THR A 225 -0.28 -15.42 7.61
N ASP A 226 0.06 -14.50 8.50
CA ASP A 226 -0.41 -14.49 9.88
C ASP A 226 -0.39 -13.08 10.46
N ILE A 227 -1.51 -12.65 11.05
CA ILE A 227 -1.66 -11.33 11.66
C ILE A 227 -2.19 -11.53 13.08
N ARG A 228 -1.31 -11.38 14.08
CA ARG A 228 -1.64 -11.64 15.48
C ARG A 228 -1.99 -10.36 16.21
N LEU A 229 -3.10 -10.38 16.92
CA LEU A 229 -3.52 -9.34 17.85
C LEU A 229 -3.14 -9.75 19.27
N SER A 230 -2.62 -8.80 20.02
CA SER A 230 -2.25 -9.00 21.43
C SER A 230 -2.42 -7.73 22.25
N ASN A 231 -2.46 -7.92 23.56
CA ASN A 231 -2.41 -6.86 24.55
C ASN A 231 -1.30 -7.14 25.56
N ASN A 232 -1.26 -6.35 26.64
CA ASN A 232 -0.26 -6.49 27.70
C ASN A 232 -0.36 -7.83 28.46
N GLN A 233 -1.48 -8.55 28.35
CA GLN A 233 -1.71 -9.85 28.99
C GLN A 233 -1.37 -11.03 28.07
N GLY A 234 -1.15 -10.79 26.77
CA GLY A 234 -0.77 -11.82 25.81
C GLY A 234 -1.62 -11.81 24.54
N LYS A 235 -1.77 -12.99 23.93
CA LYS A 235 -2.49 -13.17 22.66
C LYS A 235 -3.99 -12.91 22.85
N VAL A 236 -4.54 -12.05 22.00
CA VAL A 236 -5.96 -11.72 21.95
C VAL A 236 -6.67 -12.53 20.87
N GLY A 237 -6.08 -12.59 19.67
CA GLY A 237 -6.72 -13.17 18.50
C GLY A 237 -5.88 -13.11 17.23
N GLU A 238 -6.47 -13.52 16.12
CA GLU A 238 -5.90 -13.44 14.78
C GLU A 238 -6.81 -12.59 13.90
N PHE A 239 -6.22 -11.61 13.21
CA PHE A 239 -6.92 -10.67 12.35
C PHE A 239 -6.93 -11.19 10.92
N ASN A 240 -8.12 -11.23 10.32
CA ASN A 240 -8.34 -11.75 8.97
C ASN A 240 -9.05 -10.69 8.15
N VAL A 241 -8.56 -10.45 6.93
CA VAL A 241 -9.11 -9.43 6.03
C VAL A 241 -9.81 -10.12 4.87
N ILE A 242 -10.97 -9.59 4.47
CA ILE A 242 -11.71 -10.11 3.31
C ILE A 242 -11.16 -9.41 2.06
N GLU A 243 -10.31 -10.11 1.32
CA GLU A 243 -9.68 -9.60 0.10
C GLU A 243 -9.71 -10.66 -1.01
N GLU A 244 -9.53 -10.21 -2.25
CA GLU A 244 -9.38 -11.12 -3.37
C GLU A 244 -8.12 -12.00 -3.21
N SER A 245 -8.23 -13.25 -3.63
CA SER A 245 -7.07 -14.15 -3.67
C SER A 245 -5.99 -13.59 -4.59
N ILE A 246 -4.76 -13.52 -4.07
CA ILE A 246 -3.60 -13.03 -4.82
C ILE A 246 -2.62 -14.17 -5.12
N GLU A 247 -2.01 -14.13 -6.30
CA GLU A 247 -0.88 -15.02 -6.63
C GLU A 247 0.38 -14.53 -5.92
N ILE A 248 0.93 -15.37 -5.03
CA ILE A 248 2.21 -15.11 -4.37
C ILE A 248 3.36 -15.41 -5.36
N GLU A 249 4.13 -14.38 -5.70
CA GLU A 249 5.26 -14.52 -6.62
C GLU A 249 6.58 -14.80 -5.89
N MET A 250 7.02 -16.06 -5.93
CA MET A 250 8.31 -16.47 -5.36
C MET A 250 9.52 -15.93 -6.13
N LYS A 251 9.40 -15.77 -7.46
CA LYS A 251 10.54 -15.46 -8.32
C LYS A 251 11.17 -14.09 -8.01
N PRO A 252 10.41 -12.99 -7.89
CA PRO A 252 10.97 -11.69 -7.51
C PRO A 252 11.73 -11.74 -6.17
N LEU A 253 11.19 -12.45 -5.17
CA LEU A 253 11.84 -12.62 -3.87
C LEU A 253 13.14 -13.43 -3.97
N LYS A 254 13.15 -14.52 -4.74
CA LYS A 254 14.39 -15.29 -4.98
C LYS A 254 15.43 -14.49 -5.78
N ASP A 255 14.98 -13.60 -6.66
CA ASP A 255 15.83 -12.72 -7.47
C ASP A 255 16.37 -11.51 -6.69
N GLY A 256 15.98 -11.31 -5.43
CA GLY A 256 16.43 -10.16 -4.63
C GLY A 256 15.68 -8.85 -4.93
N ARG A 257 14.51 -8.90 -5.58
CA ARG A 257 13.77 -7.71 -6.03
C ARG A 257 12.90 -7.13 -4.93
N TYR A 258 13.53 -6.62 -3.88
CA TYR A 258 12.88 -5.96 -2.74
C TYR A 258 13.91 -5.11 -2.00
N ILE A 259 13.42 -4.18 -1.18
CA ILE A 259 14.22 -3.34 -0.29
C ILE A 259 14.40 -4.10 1.03
N GLN A 260 15.64 -4.47 1.38
CA GLN A 260 15.93 -5.00 2.72
C GLN A 260 15.80 -3.91 3.78
N GLN A 261 15.28 -4.26 4.96
CA GLN A 261 15.09 -3.32 6.07
C GLN A 261 16.39 -2.61 6.45
N LYS A 262 17.54 -3.31 6.39
CA LYS A 262 18.85 -2.74 6.70
C LYS A 262 19.20 -1.49 5.87
N TYR A 263 18.64 -1.33 4.67
CA TYR A 263 18.92 -0.19 3.79
C TYR A 263 18.06 1.04 4.12
N ILE A 264 17.02 0.86 4.92
CA ILE A 264 16.10 1.91 5.35
C ILE A 264 16.08 2.06 6.87
N ALA A 265 17.04 1.45 7.57
CA ALA A 265 17.11 1.46 9.02
C ALA A 265 17.16 2.89 9.55
N GLY A 266 16.23 3.23 10.45
CA GLY A 266 16.06 4.57 11.00
C GLY A 266 15.12 5.48 10.20
N TYR A 267 14.57 5.00 9.08
CA TYR A 267 13.63 5.74 8.22
C TYR A 267 12.24 5.11 8.17
N GLU A 268 12.03 3.94 8.79
CA GLU A 268 10.75 3.21 8.75
C GLU A 268 9.59 4.06 9.26
N GLY A 269 9.79 4.79 10.36
CA GLY A 269 8.78 5.67 10.94
C GLY A 269 8.32 6.76 9.96
N LYS A 270 9.26 7.44 9.29
CA LYS A 270 8.96 8.48 8.30
C LYS A 270 8.20 7.92 7.09
N ILE A 271 8.60 6.73 6.61
CA ILE A 271 7.92 6.08 5.47
C ILE A 271 6.49 5.71 5.86
N LEU A 272 6.29 5.16 7.06
CA LEU A 272 4.97 4.78 7.56
C LEU A 272 4.08 6.01 7.83
N ASP A 273 4.62 7.11 8.31
CA ASP A 273 3.91 8.40 8.45
C ASP A 273 3.34 8.86 7.10
N ASP A 274 4.18 8.90 6.05
CA ASP A 274 3.71 9.33 4.73
C ASP A 274 2.69 8.35 4.11
N ILE A 275 2.75 7.07 4.46
CA ILE A 275 1.71 6.09 4.05
C ILE A 275 0.41 6.32 4.85
N ALA A 276 0.50 6.62 6.14
CA ALA A 276 -0.64 6.91 6.99
C ALA A 276 -1.37 8.17 6.52
N GLU A 277 -0.63 9.20 6.09
CA GLU A 277 -1.16 10.46 5.59
C GLU A 277 -1.55 10.43 4.10
N ASN A 278 -1.28 9.33 3.39
CA ASN A 278 -1.43 9.20 1.92
C ASN A 278 -0.55 10.17 1.12
N ASN A 279 0.60 10.55 1.67
CA ASN A 279 1.61 11.40 1.04
C ASN A 279 2.59 10.61 0.16
N LEU A 280 2.69 9.28 0.31
CA LEU A 280 3.52 8.42 -0.55
C LEU A 280 2.72 7.87 -1.74
N TYR A 281 3.15 8.16 -2.97
CA TYR A 281 2.41 7.72 -4.15
C TYR A 281 2.71 6.28 -4.56
N LEU A 282 1.85 5.34 -4.19
CA LEU A 282 1.99 3.91 -4.53
C LEU A 282 1.04 3.43 -5.65
N ARG A 283 0.29 4.35 -6.26
CA ARG A 283 -0.71 3.99 -7.30
C ARG A 283 -0.10 3.57 -8.64
N HIS A 284 1.19 3.78 -8.84
CA HIS A 284 1.93 3.32 -10.02
C HIS A 284 2.38 1.86 -9.94
N LEU A 285 2.42 1.28 -8.73
CA LEU A 285 2.86 -0.09 -8.53
C LEU A 285 1.97 -1.07 -9.31
N GLY A 286 2.62 -1.96 -10.05
CA GLY A 286 1.94 -3.05 -10.75
C GLY A 286 1.22 -3.98 -9.77
N LYS A 287 0.14 -4.62 -10.23
CA LYS A 287 -0.58 -5.62 -9.42
C LYS A 287 0.36 -6.75 -9.00
N SER A 288 1.19 -7.19 -9.94
CA SER A 288 2.22 -8.23 -9.79
C SER A 288 3.52 -7.77 -10.45
N PHE A 289 4.62 -8.49 -10.23
CA PHE A 289 5.87 -8.27 -10.97
C PHE A 289 5.71 -8.62 -12.46
N ARG A 290 4.85 -9.58 -12.82
CA ARG A 290 4.54 -9.85 -14.22
C ARG A 290 3.81 -8.68 -14.86
N ASP A 291 2.80 -8.14 -14.17
CA ASP A 291 1.98 -7.02 -14.64
C ASP A 291 2.81 -5.74 -14.76
N SER A 292 3.78 -5.50 -13.86
CA SER A 292 4.64 -4.32 -13.94
C SER A 292 5.55 -4.30 -15.18
N ARG A 293 5.69 -5.42 -15.89
CA ARG A 293 6.43 -5.49 -17.16
C ARG A 293 5.56 -5.22 -18.39
N ILE A 294 4.26 -5.05 -18.20
CA ILE A 294 3.33 -4.67 -19.26
C ILE A 294 3.10 -3.17 -19.14
N ILE A 295 3.50 -2.42 -20.17
CA ILE A 295 3.27 -0.98 -20.24
C ILE A 295 2.15 -0.71 -21.24
N ASP A 296 1.04 -0.23 -20.71
CA ASP A 296 -0.12 0.28 -21.44
C ASP A 296 -0.31 1.78 -21.14
N ALA A 297 -1.30 2.41 -21.76
CA ALA A 297 -1.57 3.84 -21.56
C ALA A 297 -1.88 4.17 -20.08
N ALA A 298 -2.58 3.27 -19.36
CA ALA A 298 -2.97 3.50 -17.97
C ALA A 298 -1.75 3.46 -17.03
N SER A 299 -0.92 2.43 -17.12
CA SER A 299 0.32 2.29 -16.35
C SER A 299 1.31 3.41 -16.67
N PHE A 300 1.41 3.85 -17.93
CA PHE A 300 2.19 5.03 -18.31
C PHE A 300 1.73 6.29 -17.57
N VAL A 301 0.41 6.56 -17.58
CA VAL A 301 -0.17 7.74 -16.90
C VAL A 301 0.07 7.65 -15.39
N LEU A 302 -0.06 6.47 -14.79
CA LEU A 302 0.18 6.29 -13.36
C LEU A 302 1.65 6.50 -12.97
N ARG A 303 2.62 6.04 -13.79
CA ARG A 303 4.07 6.25 -13.56
C ARG A 303 4.47 7.71 -13.71
N THR A 304 3.95 8.41 -14.71
CA THR A 304 4.20 9.85 -14.88
C THR A 304 3.55 10.67 -13.76
N ALA A 305 2.35 10.29 -13.31
CA ALA A 305 1.73 10.91 -12.14
C ALA A 305 2.54 10.68 -10.85
N ALA A 306 3.11 9.47 -10.66
CA ALA A 306 4.02 9.21 -9.54
C ALA A 306 5.24 10.13 -9.59
N PHE A 307 5.87 10.23 -10.76
CA PHE A 307 7.00 11.15 -10.95
C PHE A 307 6.64 12.59 -10.60
N GLU A 308 5.52 13.12 -11.11
CA GLU A 308 5.11 14.50 -10.81
C GLU A 308 4.80 14.71 -9.33
N TRP A 309 4.18 13.73 -8.68
CA TRP A 309 3.91 13.76 -7.24
C TRP A 309 5.21 13.83 -6.43
N GLU A 310 6.14 12.90 -6.67
CA GLU A 310 7.42 12.86 -5.95
C GLU A 310 8.29 14.08 -6.28
N PHE A 311 8.19 14.63 -7.49
CA PHE A 311 8.90 15.85 -7.85
C PHE A 311 8.45 17.03 -6.99
N SER A 312 7.14 17.21 -6.82
CA SER A 312 6.58 18.28 -5.99
C SER A 312 6.91 18.15 -4.50
N ARG A 313 7.29 16.95 -4.05
CA ARG A 313 7.73 16.70 -2.67
C ARG A 313 9.19 17.07 -2.44
N LEU A 314 10.03 16.89 -3.46
CA LEU A 314 11.45 17.20 -3.40
C LEU A 314 11.78 18.65 -3.76
N PHE A 315 11.02 19.23 -4.68
CA PHE A 315 11.32 20.53 -5.26
C PHE A 315 10.10 21.44 -5.22
N SER A 316 10.33 22.70 -4.87
CA SER A 316 9.33 23.74 -5.13
C SER A 316 9.45 24.20 -6.58
N ASP A 317 8.32 24.29 -7.29
CA ASP A 317 8.31 24.75 -8.70
C ASP A 317 8.87 26.17 -8.83
N ASP A 318 8.79 26.99 -7.78
CA ASP A 318 9.26 28.38 -7.78
C ASP A 318 10.80 28.51 -7.65
N GLU A 319 11.48 27.55 -7.03
CA GLU A 319 12.95 27.58 -6.91
C GLU A 319 13.65 27.42 -8.26
N TRP A 320 13.04 26.69 -9.20
CA TRP A 320 13.72 26.19 -10.40
C TRP A 320 13.28 26.85 -11.71
N LYS A 321 12.38 27.83 -11.65
CA LYS A 321 12.14 28.74 -12.79
C LYS A 321 13.35 29.63 -12.99
N SER A 322 13.86 29.72 -14.22
CA SER A 322 14.95 30.66 -14.53
C SER A 322 14.53 32.10 -14.23
N GLU A 323 15.46 32.91 -13.73
CA GLU A 323 15.19 34.31 -13.36
C GLU A 323 14.65 35.12 -14.54
N GLN A 324 15.13 34.82 -15.74
CA GLN A 324 14.65 35.44 -16.97
C GLN A 324 13.21 35.02 -17.30
N ARG A 325 12.84 33.76 -17.03
CA ARG A 325 11.46 33.28 -17.18
C ARG A 325 10.54 33.92 -16.15
N LYS A 326 10.94 34.01 -14.88
CA LYS A 326 10.19 34.71 -13.83
C LYS A 326 9.90 36.15 -14.23
N LYS A 327 10.90 36.87 -14.74
CA LYS A 327 10.75 38.24 -15.25
C LYS A 327 9.76 38.35 -16.40
N PHE A 328 9.84 37.46 -17.39
CA PHE A 328 8.90 37.47 -18.52
C PHE A 328 7.49 37.07 -18.12
N GLU A 329 7.31 36.12 -17.20
CA GLU A 329 5.99 35.78 -16.64
C GLU A 329 5.40 36.95 -15.87
N GLU A 330 6.21 37.68 -15.11
CA GLU A 330 5.78 38.88 -14.39
C GLU A 330 5.42 40.02 -15.33
N GLU A 331 6.21 40.25 -16.39
CA GLU A 331 5.93 41.25 -17.43
C GLU A 331 4.64 40.94 -18.19
N ALA A 332 4.48 39.69 -18.65
CA ALA A 332 3.26 39.24 -19.32
C ALA A 332 2.04 39.29 -18.38
N SER A 333 2.21 38.96 -17.09
CA SER A 333 1.16 39.04 -16.08
C SER A 333 0.72 40.49 -15.86
N LYS A 334 1.66 41.45 -15.79
CA LYS A 334 1.37 42.88 -15.66
C LYS A 334 0.60 43.42 -16.87
N GLU A 335 0.95 43.00 -18.07
CA GLU A 335 0.26 43.44 -19.28
C GLU A 335 -1.16 42.87 -19.37
N LEU A 336 -1.35 41.59 -19.02
CA LEU A 336 -2.69 41.01 -18.91
C LEU A 336 -3.52 41.65 -17.81
N GLU A 337 -2.92 42.08 -16.71
CA GLU A 337 -3.61 42.79 -15.62
C GLU A 337 -4.17 44.13 -16.10
N ARG A 338 -3.39 44.91 -16.86
CA ARG A 338 -3.87 46.14 -17.53
C ARG A 338 -5.04 45.86 -18.48
N LEU A 339 -4.97 44.76 -19.23
CA LEU A 339 -6.05 44.37 -20.14
C LEU A 339 -7.32 43.93 -19.38
N ILE A 340 -7.18 43.29 -18.21
CA ILE A 340 -8.31 42.91 -17.33
C ILE A 340 -8.99 44.14 -16.72
N GLU A 341 -8.21 45.15 -16.33
CA GLU A 341 -8.72 46.40 -15.77
C GLU A 341 -9.53 47.21 -16.79
N ASN A 342 -9.05 47.26 -18.04
CA ASN A 342 -9.65 48.03 -19.13
C ASN A 342 -10.74 47.29 -19.92
N SER A 343 -11.11 46.06 -19.52
CA SER A 343 -12.12 45.26 -20.21
C SER A 343 -13.30 44.89 -19.31
N THR A 344 -14.44 44.58 -19.95
CA THR A 344 -15.69 44.18 -19.28
C THR A 344 -16.30 42.94 -19.93
N GLY A 345 -17.16 42.23 -19.20
CA GLY A 345 -17.90 41.08 -19.73
C GLY A 345 -17.01 39.90 -20.11
N LYS A 346 -17.32 39.23 -21.22
CA LYS A 346 -16.67 37.98 -21.67
C LYS A 346 -15.19 38.17 -22.00
N LEU A 347 -14.79 39.35 -22.48
CA LEU A 347 -13.40 39.67 -22.80
C LEU A 347 -12.52 39.70 -21.53
N LYS A 348 -13.04 40.30 -20.45
CA LYS A 348 -12.38 40.28 -19.13
C LYS A 348 -12.18 38.86 -18.61
N GLN A 349 -13.16 37.99 -18.83
CA GLN A 349 -13.07 36.59 -18.42
C GLN A 349 -11.94 35.86 -19.19
N ILE A 350 -11.86 36.06 -20.50
CA ILE A 350 -10.78 35.49 -21.34
C ILE A 350 -9.40 35.97 -20.84
N TYR A 351 -9.23 37.26 -20.56
CA TYR A 351 -7.95 37.75 -20.05
C TYR A 351 -7.60 37.21 -18.67
N LYS A 352 -8.58 37.00 -17.77
CA LYS A 352 -8.36 36.33 -16.49
C LYS A 352 -7.90 34.88 -16.68
N ASP A 353 -8.49 34.15 -17.62
CA ASP A 353 -8.13 32.76 -17.90
C ASP A 353 -6.73 32.66 -18.55
N LEU A 354 -6.39 33.60 -19.43
CA LEU A 354 -5.03 33.72 -19.99
C LEU A 354 -4.01 34.07 -18.91
N LYS A 355 -4.33 34.99 -17.98
CA LYS A 355 -3.43 35.36 -16.87
C LYS A 355 -3.12 34.15 -15.98
N LYS A 356 -4.12 33.33 -15.68
CA LYS A 356 -3.91 32.05 -14.96
C LYS A 356 -2.96 31.10 -15.70
N SER A 357 -2.94 31.18 -17.03
CA SER A 357 -2.09 30.35 -17.89
C SER A 357 -0.68 30.92 -18.09
N VAL A 358 -0.44 32.20 -17.75
CA VAL A 358 0.89 32.84 -17.89
C VAL A 358 1.88 32.37 -16.84
N VAL A 359 1.42 32.05 -15.62
CA VAL A 359 2.24 31.37 -14.64
C VAL A 359 2.43 29.94 -15.14
N SER A 360 3.53 29.69 -15.85
CA SER A 360 3.78 28.37 -16.42
C SER A 360 4.34 27.45 -15.35
N TYR A 361 3.66 26.33 -15.11
CA TYR A 361 4.23 25.22 -14.37
C TYR A 361 5.33 24.58 -15.22
N LEU A 362 6.36 24.04 -14.57
CA LEU A 362 7.37 23.26 -15.28
C LEU A 362 6.68 22.11 -16.01
N SER A 363 6.98 21.96 -17.31
CA SER A 363 6.49 20.80 -18.06
C SER A 363 7.12 19.51 -17.55
N LEU A 364 6.47 18.36 -17.80
CA LEU A 364 7.00 17.05 -17.41
C LEU A 364 8.43 16.83 -17.92
N SER A 365 8.72 17.24 -19.16
CA SER A 365 10.06 17.15 -19.74
C SER A 365 11.07 18.00 -18.95
N GLN A 366 10.72 19.24 -18.59
CA GLN A 366 11.61 20.09 -17.79
C GLN A 366 11.87 19.51 -16.39
N LYS A 367 10.83 18.99 -15.73
CA LYS A 367 10.97 18.32 -14.42
C LYS A 367 11.90 17.11 -14.51
N ILE A 368 11.78 16.28 -15.55
CA ILE A 368 12.66 15.12 -15.75
C ILE A 368 14.10 15.56 -16.00
N SER A 369 14.32 16.58 -16.84
CA SER A 369 15.67 17.12 -17.09
C SER A 369 16.32 17.61 -15.78
N GLN A 370 15.56 18.28 -14.92
CA GLN A 370 16.06 18.75 -13.64
C GLN A 370 16.46 17.60 -12.70
N ILE A 371 15.70 16.50 -12.69
CA ILE A 371 16.07 15.30 -11.94
C ILE A 371 17.39 14.70 -12.43
N PHE A 372 17.65 14.76 -13.73
CA PHE A 372 18.95 14.34 -14.27
C PHE A 372 20.08 15.31 -13.92
N GLU A 373 19.81 16.60 -13.79
CA GLU A 373 20.80 17.58 -13.32
C GLU A 373 21.18 17.30 -11.86
N GLU A 374 20.20 17.03 -11.00
CA GLU A 374 20.42 16.80 -9.57
C GLU A 374 20.99 15.41 -9.27
N TYR A 375 20.35 14.35 -9.80
CA TYR A 375 20.63 12.96 -9.43
C TYR A 375 21.23 12.11 -10.56
N GLY A 376 21.42 12.69 -11.75
CA GLY A 376 21.97 11.97 -12.91
C GLY A 376 23.33 11.39 -12.60
N VAL A 377 24.32 12.25 -12.39
CA VAL A 377 25.72 11.84 -12.18
C VAL A 377 25.86 10.96 -10.94
N THR A 378 25.17 11.30 -9.86
CA THR A 378 25.36 10.63 -8.58
C THR A 378 24.66 9.28 -8.55
N ILE A 379 23.38 9.19 -8.91
CA ILE A 379 22.55 7.99 -8.72
C ILE A 379 22.18 7.31 -10.04
N LEU A 380 21.66 8.06 -11.02
CA LEU A 380 20.85 7.49 -12.11
C LEU A 380 21.67 7.07 -13.35
N ASP A 381 22.70 7.82 -13.71
CA ASP A 381 23.47 7.67 -14.95
C ASP A 381 24.03 6.26 -15.13
N LYS A 382 24.47 5.64 -14.03
CA LYS A 382 25.05 4.29 -14.06
C LYS A 382 24.03 3.26 -14.54
N PHE A 383 22.79 3.34 -14.06
CA PHE A 383 21.71 2.45 -14.43
C PHE A 383 21.15 2.78 -15.81
N GLY A 384 20.97 4.07 -16.10
CA GLY A 384 20.51 4.54 -17.40
C GLY A 384 21.45 4.13 -18.53
N ARG A 385 22.75 4.45 -18.42
CA ARG A 385 23.75 4.05 -19.43
C ARG A 385 23.79 2.54 -19.65
N TYR A 386 23.67 1.75 -18.59
CA TYR A 386 23.63 0.29 -18.69
C TYR A 386 22.39 -0.19 -19.47
N MET A 387 21.20 0.25 -19.07
CA MET A 387 19.94 -0.13 -19.71
C MET A 387 19.86 0.25 -21.18
N TYR A 388 20.23 1.48 -21.52
CA TYR A 388 20.14 1.99 -22.88
C TYR A 388 21.15 1.30 -23.79
N LYS A 389 22.36 1.03 -23.28
CA LYS A 389 23.36 0.24 -24.00
C LYS A 389 22.88 -1.17 -24.32
N LEU A 390 22.19 -1.86 -23.39
CA LEU A 390 21.64 -3.20 -23.65
C LEU A 390 20.59 -3.23 -24.77
N ASN A 391 19.93 -2.09 -25.02
CA ASN A 391 18.88 -1.96 -26.04
C ASN A 391 19.40 -1.28 -27.32
N ASN A 392 20.71 -1.02 -27.45
CA ASN A 392 21.32 -0.28 -28.56
C ASN A 392 20.71 1.12 -28.80
N ILE A 393 20.30 1.79 -27.73
CA ILE A 393 19.76 3.17 -27.76
C ILE A 393 20.78 4.11 -27.10
N SER A 394 20.88 5.34 -27.61
CA SER A 394 21.72 6.38 -26.99
C SER A 394 21.14 6.85 -25.67
N TYR A 395 21.97 6.97 -24.64
CA TYR A 395 21.56 7.53 -23.34
C TYR A 395 21.74 9.05 -23.35
N ASN A 396 20.64 9.78 -23.55
CA ASN A 396 20.62 11.24 -23.57
C ASN A 396 19.46 11.78 -22.73
N HIS A 397 19.77 12.54 -21.68
CA HIS A 397 18.78 13.05 -20.72
C HIS A 397 17.69 13.90 -21.38
N SER A 398 18.06 14.78 -22.32
CA SER A 398 17.11 15.67 -22.99
C SER A 398 16.14 14.90 -23.88
N GLU A 399 16.63 13.90 -24.62
CA GLU A 399 15.79 13.06 -25.49
C GLU A 399 14.82 12.20 -24.67
N ILE A 400 15.29 11.62 -23.56
CA ILE A 400 14.45 10.84 -22.63
C ILE A 400 13.31 11.71 -22.09
N ALA A 401 13.65 12.90 -21.60
CA ALA A 401 12.67 13.85 -21.08
C ALA A 401 11.64 14.27 -22.14
N GLU A 402 12.09 14.55 -23.37
CA GLU A 402 11.22 14.96 -24.47
C GLU A 402 10.28 13.84 -24.92
N ARG A 403 10.77 12.60 -25.06
CA ARG A 403 9.97 11.44 -25.46
C ARG A 403 8.88 11.13 -24.44
N ILE A 404 9.21 11.13 -23.14
CA ILE A 404 8.22 10.93 -22.06
C ILE A 404 7.15 12.04 -22.11
N GLY A 405 7.57 13.30 -22.20
CA GLY A 405 6.65 14.44 -22.27
C GLY A 405 5.70 14.38 -23.47
N LYS A 406 6.22 14.08 -24.66
CA LYS A 406 5.43 13.91 -25.88
C LYS A 406 4.44 12.76 -25.77
N GLN A 407 4.87 11.60 -25.27
CA GLN A 407 4.00 10.43 -25.13
C GLN A 407 2.87 10.69 -24.13
N ARG A 408 3.15 11.33 -22.99
CA ARG A 408 2.13 11.74 -22.01
C ARG A 408 1.07 12.64 -22.64
N ASN A 409 1.49 13.64 -23.41
CA ASN A 409 0.58 14.57 -24.06
C ASN A 409 -0.29 13.86 -25.11
N ASN A 410 0.25 12.90 -25.86
CA ASN A 410 -0.55 12.09 -26.79
C ASN A 410 -1.70 11.37 -26.06
N PHE A 411 -1.41 10.71 -24.94
CA PHE A 411 -2.44 10.02 -24.15
C PHE A 411 -3.43 10.98 -23.50
N ALA A 412 -2.97 12.11 -22.95
CA ALA A 412 -3.84 13.12 -22.34
C ALA A 412 -4.82 13.75 -23.34
N HIS A 413 -4.46 13.83 -24.62
CA HIS A 413 -5.32 14.34 -25.69
C HIS A 413 -6.19 13.26 -26.34
N GLY A 414 -6.26 12.04 -25.79
CA GLY A 414 -7.12 10.96 -26.29
C GLY A 414 -6.61 10.30 -27.57
N ASN A 415 -5.35 10.54 -27.97
CA ASN A 415 -4.74 9.89 -29.13
C ASN A 415 -4.25 8.47 -28.77
N LEU A 416 -5.17 7.64 -28.25
CA LEU A 416 -4.88 6.26 -27.84
C LEU A 416 -4.59 5.34 -29.03
N ASP A 417 -5.01 5.74 -30.23
CA ASP A 417 -4.78 5.00 -31.48
C ASP A 417 -3.37 5.18 -32.04
N LYS A 418 -2.55 6.09 -31.46
CA LYS A 418 -1.15 6.26 -31.86
C LYS A 418 -0.29 5.22 -31.15
N GLU A 419 0.50 4.48 -31.95
CA GLU A 419 1.52 3.58 -31.42
C GLU A 419 2.48 4.31 -30.47
N PHE A 420 2.99 3.59 -29.47
CA PHE A 420 4.05 4.11 -28.61
C PHE A 420 5.24 4.56 -29.45
N ILE A 421 5.84 5.70 -29.10
CA ILE A 421 7.16 6.05 -29.63
C ILE A 421 8.11 4.92 -29.20
N ASN A 422 8.70 4.16 -30.13
CA ASN A 422 9.39 2.89 -29.83
C ASN A 422 10.37 2.97 -28.63
N GLU A 423 11.15 4.05 -28.53
CA GLU A 423 12.13 4.26 -27.45
C GLU A 423 11.48 4.65 -26.11
N SER A 424 10.26 5.20 -26.13
CA SER A 424 9.54 5.67 -24.94
C SER A 424 9.18 4.55 -23.96
N LEU A 425 9.08 3.30 -24.43
CA LEU A 425 8.88 2.15 -23.53
C LEU A 425 10.06 1.99 -22.57
N LEU A 426 11.30 2.08 -23.09
CA LEU A 426 12.49 2.00 -22.26
C LEU A 426 12.58 3.19 -21.30
N ASP A 427 12.24 4.39 -21.78
CA ASP A 427 12.21 5.61 -20.97
C ASP A 427 11.26 5.45 -19.76
N VAL A 428 10.11 4.80 -19.95
CA VAL A 428 9.10 4.59 -18.91
C VAL A 428 9.48 3.49 -17.93
N VAL A 429 10.22 2.47 -18.39
CA VAL A 429 10.85 1.50 -17.48
C VAL A 429 11.90 2.20 -16.61
N PHE A 430 12.68 3.10 -17.20
CA PHE A 430 13.68 3.85 -16.45
C PHE A 430 13.03 4.86 -15.49
N LEU A 431 11.90 5.46 -15.88
CA LEU A 431 11.12 6.37 -15.03
C LEU A 431 10.69 5.73 -13.70
N GLU A 432 10.40 4.42 -13.66
CA GLU A 432 10.12 3.73 -12.40
C GLU A 432 11.31 3.75 -11.43
N GLN A 433 12.54 3.68 -11.95
CA GLN A 433 13.76 3.73 -11.14
C GLN A 433 13.99 5.15 -10.64
N ILE A 434 13.68 6.14 -11.48
CA ILE A 434 13.73 7.56 -11.12
C ILE A 434 12.74 7.84 -9.98
N VAL A 435 11.49 7.36 -10.09
CA VAL A 435 10.47 7.50 -9.03
C VAL A 435 10.95 6.88 -7.72
N LEU A 436 11.48 5.65 -7.75
CA LEU A 436 11.99 5.02 -6.53
C LEU A 436 13.17 5.79 -5.95
N ALA A 437 14.10 6.27 -6.78
CA ALA A 437 15.23 7.09 -6.33
C ALA A 437 14.72 8.36 -5.63
N MET A 438 13.76 9.06 -6.22
CA MET A 438 13.17 10.27 -5.65
C MET A 438 12.49 9.99 -4.31
N GLN A 439 11.74 8.90 -4.19
CA GLN A 439 11.13 8.49 -2.93
C GLN A 439 12.18 8.25 -1.85
N LEU A 440 13.26 7.52 -2.15
CA LEU A 440 14.33 7.24 -1.20
C LEU A 440 15.09 8.51 -0.78
N GLN A 441 15.39 9.39 -1.74
CA GLN A 441 16.05 10.67 -1.47
C GLN A 441 15.17 11.59 -0.62
N TYR A 442 13.86 11.61 -0.84
CA TYR A 442 12.93 12.38 -0.02
C TYR A 442 12.98 11.98 1.46
N PHE A 443 13.09 10.67 1.74
CA PHE A 443 13.21 10.18 3.12
C PHE A 443 14.58 10.48 3.75
N GLY A 444 15.57 10.87 2.95
CA GLY A 444 16.94 11.16 3.37
C GLY A 444 17.87 9.94 3.33
N ILE A 445 17.48 8.86 2.63
CA ILE A 445 18.35 7.70 2.44
C ILE A 445 19.49 8.11 1.53
N ASP A 446 20.73 7.84 1.94
CA ASP A 446 21.90 8.31 1.22
C ASP A 446 22.00 7.72 -0.20
N GLU A 447 22.80 8.38 -1.03
CA GLU A 447 22.93 8.00 -2.44
C GLU A 447 23.51 6.59 -2.62
N VAL A 448 24.40 6.12 -1.73
CA VAL A 448 25.05 4.81 -1.86
C VAL A 448 24.04 3.71 -1.57
N GLU A 449 23.28 3.83 -0.49
CA GLU A 449 22.21 2.88 -0.17
C GLU A 449 21.10 2.94 -1.23
N THR A 450 20.75 4.13 -1.73
CA THR A 450 19.80 4.29 -2.85
C THR A 450 20.27 3.54 -4.11
N LYS A 451 21.55 3.63 -4.48
CA LYS A 451 22.10 2.87 -5.61
C LYS A 451 22.02 1.35 -5.35
N LYS A 452 22.34 0.88 -4.14
CA LYS A 452 22.23 -0.55 -3.81
C LYS A 452 20.78 -1.04 -3.94
N ILE A 453 19.83 -0.26 -3.43
CA ILE A 453 18.40 -0.56 -3.56
C ILE A 453 17.98 -0.66 -5.02
N ILE A 454 18.29 0.34 -5.86
CA ILE A 454 17.94 0.32 -7.29
C ILE A 454 18.57 -0.90 -7.98
N ASN A 455 19.83 -1.19 -7.68
CA ASN A 455 20.56 -2.32 -8.25
C ASN A 455 19.90 -3.67 -7.94
N GLU A 456 19.41 -3.86 -6.71
CA GLU A 456 18.73 -5.07 -6.24
C GLU A 456 17.29 -5.16 -6.78
N VAL A 457 16.46 -4.14 -6.53
CA VAL A 457 15.04 -4.10 -6.92
C VAL A 457 14.87 -4.31 -8.43
N PHE A 458 15.69 -3.64 -9.25
CA PHE A 458 15.62 -3.75 -10.70
C PHE A 458 16.52 -4.84 -11.28
N ARG A 459 17.37 -5.47 -10.46
CA ARG A 459 18.27 -6.58 -10.81
C ARG A 459 19.26 -6.22 -11.91
N HIS A 460 19.91 -5.06 -11.78
CA HIS A 460 20.96 -4.63 -12.71
C HIS A 460 22.25 -5.44 -12.55
N ASN A 461 22.51 -5.98 -11.36
CA ASN A 461 23.72 -6.74 -11.01
C ASN A 461 25.03 -5.97 -11.31
N LEU A 462 25.01 -4.65 -11.11
CA LEU A 462 26.17 -3.78 -11.27
C LEU A 462 26.96 -3.76 -9.96
N ILE A 463 28.29 -3.58 -10.07
CA ILE A 463 29.13 -3.23 -8.92
C ILE A 463 28.78 -1.80 -8.54
N ILE A 464 28.28 -1.56 -7.32
CA ILE A 464 27.87 -0.22 -6.87
C ILE A 464 29.04 0.55 -6.30
#